data_AF-A0A7Z0LH19-F1
#
_entry.id   AF-A0A7Z0LH19-F1
#
_cell.length_a   1.000
_cell.length_b   1.000
_cell.length_c   1.000
_cell.angle_alpha   90.00
_cell.angle_beta   90.00
_cell.angle_gamma   90.00
#
_symmetry.space_group_name_H-M   'P 1'
#
loop_
_entity.id
_entity.type
_entity.pdbx_description
1 polymer ?
#
loop_
_entity_poly.entity_id
_entity_poly.type
_entity_poly.pdbx_seq_one_letter_code
_entity_poly.pdbx_strand_id
1 'polypeptide(L)' 'MVKVIIDGDACPVVNSVIELTKGTGIFVNVLRSFSHFSHQIQPEHVKTVYVDDGPDAVDYKIVQLAKKEDIV' A
#
# COMPACT_ATOMS: atom_id res chain seq x y z
N MET A 1 7.37 11.60 7.97
CA MET A 1 6.07 11.14 8.48
C MET A 1 6.02 9.65 8.27
N VAL A 2 5.72 8.89 9.32
CA VAL A 2 5.58 7.44 9.27
C VAL A 2 4.36 7.07 8.44
N LYS A 3 4.48 6.05 7.59
CA LYS A 3 3.38 5.48 6.81
C LYS A 3 3.43 3.95 6.90
N VAL A 4 2.27 3.33 6.69
CA VAL A 4 2.16 1.89 6.47
C VAL A 4 2.23 1.65 4.96
N ILE A 5 3.07 0.71 4.53
CA ILE A 5 3.22 0.31 3.13
C ILE A 5 2.73 -1.13 3.03
N ILE A 6 1.73 -1.39 2.20
CA ILE A 6 1.10 -2.70 2.10
C ILE A 6 1.33 -3.25 0.69
N ASP A 7 1.78 -4.51 0.61
CA ASP A 7 1.62 -5.32 -0.59
C ASP A 7 0.12 -5.61 -0.79
N GLY A 8 -0.51 -4.88 -1.70
CA GLY A 8 -1.92 -4.99 -2.02
C GLY A 8 -2.29 -6.22 -2.86
N ASP A 9 -1.31 -6.93 -3.42
CA ASP A 9 -1.53 -8.14 -4.22
C ASP A 9 -1.65 -9.36 -3.31
N ALA A 10 -0.87 -9.42 -2.23
CA ALA A 10 -0.81 -10.57 -1.34
C ALA A 10 -1.49 -10.37 0.03
N CYS A 11 -1.68 -9.12 0.51
CA CYS A 11 -2.19 -8.89 1.87
C CYS A 11 -3.71 -9.14 1.97
N PRO A 12 -4.16 -10.11 2.81
CA PRO A 12 -5.60 -10.41 2.96
C PRO A 12 -6.36 -9.38 3.81
N VAL A 13 -5.65 -8.46 4.47
CA VAL A 13 -6.20 -7.53 5.48
C VAL A 13 -5.99 -6.06 5.16
N VAL A 14 -5.81 -5.70 3.89
CA VAL A 14 -5.64 -4.30 3.43
C VAL A 14 -6.72 -3.38 4.01
N ASN A 15 -7.98 -3.77 3.89
CA ASN A 15 -9.11 -2.96 4.39
C ASN A 15 -9.09 -2.78 5.92
N SER A 16 -8.68 -3.81 6.66
CA SER A 16 -8.56 -3.72 8.12
C SER A 16 -7.50 -2.69 8.51
N VAL A 17 -6.37 -2.64 7.82
CA VAL A 17 -5.32 -1.63 8.07
C VAL A 17 -5.82 -0.22 7.72
N ILE A 18 -6.55 -0.06 6.62
CA ILE A 18 -7.15 1.22 6.23
C ILE A 18 -8.12 1.73 7.30
N GLU A 19 -8.98 0.87 7.83
CA GLU A 19 -9.94 1.25 8.87
C GLU A 19 -9.25 1.56 10.21
N LEU A 20 -8.26 0.76 10.61
CA LEU A 20 -7.52 0.99 11.86
C LEU A 20 -6.69 2.29 11.86
N THR A 21 -6.26 2.75 10.68
CA THR A 21 -5.45 3.97 10.54
C THR A 21 -6.31 5.23 10.36
N LYS A 22 -7.62 5.09 10.12
CA LYS A 22 -8.52 6.21 9.88
C LYS A 22 -8.55 7.17 11.07
N GLY A 23 -8.31 8.45 10.81
CA GLY A 23 -8.30 9.50 11.84
C GLY A 23 -7.10 9.50 12.79
N THR A 24 -6.14 8.59 12.61
CA THR A 24 -4.93 8.51 13.46
C THR A 24 -3.79 9.43 13.01
N GLY A 25 -3.88 9.98 11.79
CA GLY A 25 -2.78 10.70 11.15
C GLY A 25 -1.71 9.79 10.50
N ILE A 26 -1.90 8.46 10.56
CA ILE A 26 -1.05 7.49 9.86
C ILE A 26 -1.55 7.34 8.42
N PHE A 27 -0.66 7.56 7.46
CA PHE A 27 -0.96 7.39 6.04
C PHE A 27 -0.68 5.96 5.59
N VAL A 28 -1.46 5.47 4.62
CA VAL A 28 -1.31 4.12 4.07
C VAL A 28 -0.99 4.19 2.58
N ASN A 29 0.06 3.49 2.16
CA ASN A 29 0.38 3.28 0.76
C ASN A 29 0.10 1.83 0.40
N VAL A 30 -0.89 1.58 -0.46
CA VAL A 30 -1.18 0.25 -0.99
C VAL A 30 -0.51 0.12 -2.35
N LEU A 31 0.44 -0.80 -2.50
CA LEU A 31 1.11 -1.06 -3.78
C LEU A 31 0.45 -2.25 -4.44
N ARG A 32 0.16 -2.15 -5.74
CA ARG A 32 -0.47 -3.22 -6.51
C ARG A 32 0.17 -3.35 -7.88
N SER A 33 0.23 -4.56 -8.43
CA SER A 33 0.49 -4.72 -9.85
C SER A 33 -0.72 -4.23 -10.67
N PHE A 34 -0.52 -3.97 -11.97
CA PHE A 34 -1.64 -3.68 -12.87
C PHE A 34 -2.57 -4.88 -13.07
N SER A 35 -2.09 -6.13 -12.93
CA SER A 35 -2.94 -7.32 -12.88
C SER A 35 -3.91 -7.35 -11.69
N HIS A 36 -3.62 -6.63 -10.60
CA HIS A 36 -4.51 -6.45 -9.44
C HIS A 36 -5.17 -5.06 -9.40
N PHE A 37 -5.35 -4.43 -10.57
CA PHE A 37 -5.99 -3.12 -10.66
C PHE A 37 -7.41 -3.12 -10.05
N SER A 38 -7.74 -2.04 -9.34
CA SER A 38 -9.06 -1.82 -8.74
C SER A 38 -9.60 -0.43 -9.04
N HIS A 39 -10.89 -0.36 -9.31
CA HIS A 39 -11.65 0.90 -9.42
C HIS A 39 -12.09 1.46 -8.06
N GLN A 40 -11.75 0.79 -6.96
CA GLN A 40 -12.14 1.24 -5.62
C GLN A 40 -11.50 2.59 -5.30
N ILE A 41 -12.35 3.58 -5.04
CA ILE A 41 -11.93 4.89 -4.56
C ILE A 41 -11.51 4.72 -3.10
N GLN A 42 -10.27 5.09 -2.81
CA GLN A 42 -9.71 4.99 -1.47
C GLN A 42 -9.97 6.29 -0.67
N PRO A 43 -10.03 6.22 0.67
CA PRO A 43 -10.07 7.41 1.53
C PRO A 43 -8.84 8.31 1.34
N GLU A 44 -8.93 9.58 1.72
CA GLU A 44 -7.86 10.57 1.48
C GLU A 44 -6.49 10.21 2.11
N HIS A 45 -6.47 9.48 3.23
CA HIS A 45 -5.22 9.07 3.89
C HIS A 45 -4.55 7.86 3.23
N VAL A 46 -5.19 7.28 2.22
CA VAL A 46 -4.74 6.08 1.52
C VAL A 46 -4.35 6.43 0.09
N LYS A 47 -3.13 6.06 -0.30
CA LYS A 47 -2.65 6.17 -1.67
C LYS A 47 -2.43 4.80 -2.28
N THR A 48 -3.10 4.51 -3.39
CA THR A 48 -2.76 3.34 -4.20
C THR A 48 -1.68 3.69 -5.22
N VAL A 49 -0.65 2.86 -5.33
CA VAL A 49 0.41 2.97 -6.34
C VAL A 49 0.39 1.70 -7.17
N TYR A 50 0.18 1.86 -8.48
CA TYR A 50 0.26 0.75 -9.42
C TYR A 50 1.67 0.64 -10.01
N VAL A 51 2.13 -0.60 -10.19
CA VAL A 51 3.39 -0.95 -10.87
C VAL A 51 3.14 -1.93 -12.01
N ASP A 52 4.06 -1.97 -12.97
CA ASP A 52 4.03 -2.95 -14.05
C ASP A 52 4.04 -4.39 -13.49
N ASP A 53 3.41 -5.30 -14.25
CA ASP A 53 3.45 -6.71 -13.93
C ASP A 53 4.87 -7.27 -14.08
N GLY A 54 5.26 -8.16 -13.18
CA GLY A 54 6.55 -8.83 -13.22
C GLY A 54 6.83 -9.58 -11.93
N PRO A 55 7.77 -10.53 -11.95
CA PRO A 55 8.19 -11.23 -10.74
C PRO A 55 8.61 -10.24 -9.65
N ASP A 56 7.98 -10.33 -8.49
CA ASP A 56 8.28 -9.55 -7.27
C ASP A 56 8.26 -8.02 -7.48
N ALA A 57 7.55 -7.52 -8.52
CA ALA A 57 7.57 -6.10 -8.88
C ALA A 57 7.04 -5.20 -7.76
N VAL A 58 6.02 -5.67 -7.03
CA VAL A 58 5.47 -4.97 -5.86
C VAL A 58 6.50 -4.97 -4.72
N ASP A 59 7.12 -6.11 -4.40
CA ASP A 59 8.14 -6.23 -3.37
C ASP A 59 9.32 -5.29 -3.61
N TYR A 60 9.88 -5.28 -4.82
CA TYR A 60 10.97 -4.37 -5.18
C TYR A 60 10.55 -2.90 -5.04
N LYS A 61 9.29 -2.58 -5.36
CA LYS A 61 8.79 -1.22 -5.20
C LYS A 61 8.63 -0.84 -3.73
N ILE A 62 8.19 -1.77 -2.87
CA ILE A 62 8.14 -1.58 -1.42
C ILE A 62 9.55 -1.27 -0.90
N VAL A 63 10.55 -2.09 -1.25
CA VAL A 63 11.95 -1.89 -0.86
C VAL A 63 12.47 -0.52 -1.33
N GLN A 64 12.13 -0.10 -2.55
CA GLN A 64 12.53 1.21 -3.08
C GLN A 64 11.92 2.40 -2.32
N LEU A 65 10.67 2.27 -1.84
CA LEU A 65 9.91 3.37 -1.24
C LEU A 65 9.97 3.43 0.29
N ALA A 66 10.32 2.31 0.93
CA ALA A 66 10.38 2.18 2.37
C ALA A 66 11.52 3.03 2.95
N LYS A 67 11.22 3.70 4.06
CA LYS A 67 12.18 4.41 4.90
C LYS A 67 12.25 3.76 6.27
N LYS A 68 13.31 4.04 7.01
CA LYS A 68 13.61 3.43 8.32
C LYS A 68 12.42 3.40 9.30
N GLU A 69 11.61 4.45 9.31
CA GLU A 69 10.49 4.60 10.25
C GLU A 69 9.14 4.15 9.66
N ASP A 70 9.12 3.66 8.41
CA ASP A 70 7.90 3.14 7.79
C ASP A 70 7.62 1.73 8.30
N ILE A 71 6.33 1.36 8.32
CA ILE A 71 5.88 0.00 8.64
C ILE A 71 5.54 -0.68 7.31
N VAL A 72 6.04 -1.89 7.09
CA VAL A 72 5.72 -2.74 5.94
C VAL A 72 4.94 -3.95 6.44
#